data_AF-A0A9D7SC01-F1
#
_entry.id   AF-A0A9D7SC01-F1
#
_cell.length_a   1.000
_cell.length_b   1.000
_cell.length_c   1.000
_cell.angle_alpha   90.00
_cell.angle_beta   90.00
_cell.angle_gamma   90.00
#
_symmetry.space_group_name_H-M   'P 1'
#
loop_
_entity.id
_entity.type
_entity.pdbx_description
1 polymer ?
#
loop_
_entity_poly.entity_id
_entity_poly.type
_entity_poly.pdbx_seq_one_letter_code
_entity_poly.pdbx_strand_id
1 'polypeptide(L)'
;MDANLAPGFKITNRMALVLDYTYAVNRFPNKLSYNPLSLGVDIETGGHVFQLHFSNAVGMNERSSLLDANSNWLKGEIKLGFNLSRVFQLYN
;
A
#
# COMPACT_ATOMS: atom_id res chain seq x y z
N MET A 1 -1.22 -10.85 -17.35
CA MET A 1 -0.03 -10.93 -16.48
C MET A 1 0.24 -9.53 -16.01
N ASP A 2 0.25 -9.30 -14.71
CA ASP A 2 0.50 -7.99 -14.12
C ASP A 2 1.84 -8.05 -13.38
N ALA A 3 2.54 -6.92 -13.30
CA ALA A 3 3.82 -6.81 -12.61
C ALA A 3 3.64 -5.95 -11.36
N ASN A 4 3.90 -6.51 -10.18
CA ASN A 4 3.91 -5.77 -8.92
C ASN A 4 5.36 -5.53 -8.46
N LEU A 5 5.63 -4.35 -7.92
CA LEU A 5 6.90 -3.98 -7.32
C LEU A 5 6.63 -3.35 -5.95
N ALA A 6 7.07 -4.01 -4.87
CA ALA A 6 6.88 -3.54 -3.50
C ALA A 6 8.21 -3.40 -2.72
N PRO A 7 9.07 -2.43 -3.05
CA PRO A 7 10.33 -2.26 -2.34
C PRO A 7 10.14 -1.57 -0.97
N GLY A 8 10.80 -2.11 0.05
CA GLY A 8 10.87 -1.53 1.39
C GLY A 8 12.27 -1.03 1.73
N PHE A 9 12.38 0.19 2.27
CA PHE A 9 13.65 0.82 2.65
C PHE A 9 13.64 1.20 4.13
N LYS A 10 14.55 0.62 4.93
CA LYS A 10 14.72 1.01 6.34
C LYS A 10 15.41 2.36 6.43
N ILE A 11 14.76 3.33 7.09
CA ILE A 11 15.37 4.62 7.44
C ILE A 11 16.12 4.50 8.76
N THR A 12 15.50 3.87 9.76
CA THR A 12 16.07 3.66 11.09
C THR A 12 15.77 2.25 11.56
N ASN A 13 16.30 1.85 12.72
CA ASN A 13 15.95 0.59 13.36
C ASN A 13 14.46 0.46 13.71
N ARG A 14 13.71 1.57 13.69
CA ARG A 14 12.29 1.62 14.06
C ARG A 14 11.40 2.20 12.98
N MET A 15 11.95 2.54 11.81
CA MET A 15 11.19 3.17 10.73
C MET A 15 11.59 2.62 9.38
N ALA A 16 10.61 2.24 8.57
CA ALA A 16 10.80 1.83 7.19
C ALA A 16 9.81 2.56 6.27
N LEU A 17 10.25 2.88 5.06
CA LEU A 17 9.38 3.32 3.97
C LEU A 17 9.01 2.12 3.13
N VAL A 18 7.77 2.10 2.65
CA VAL A 18 7.26 1.09 1.74
C VAL A 18 6.70 1.80 0.52
N LEU A 19 7.10 1.35 -0.66
CA LEU A 19 6.49 1.71 -1.93
C LEU A 19 5.83 0.46 -2.47
N ASP A 20 4.62 0.57 -2.99
CA ASP A 20 3.94 -0.50 -3.70
C ASP A 20 3.36 0.06 -5.00
N TYR A 21 3.75 -0.52 -6.12
CA TYR A 21 3.26 -0.13 -7.44
C TYR A 21 2.93 -1.36 -8.25
N THR A 22 1.72 -1.38 -8.82
CA THR A 22 1.31 -2.45 -9.72
C THR A 22 1.08 -1.92 -11.12
N TYR A 23 1.79 -2.48 -12.09
CA TYR A 23 1.61 -2.21 -13.50
C TYR A 23 0.79 -3.31 -14.15
N ALA A 24 -0.40 -2.96 -14.63
CA ALA A 24 -1.28 -3.90 -15.31
C ALA A 24 -0.97 -3.93 -16.82
N VAL A 25 -0.40 -5.04 -17.31
CA VAL A 25 0.10 -5.16 -18.70
C VAL A 25 -1.02 -5.46 -19.70
N ASN A 26 -2.21 -5.87 -19.22
CA ASN A 26 -3.29 -6.35 -20.10
C ASN A 26 -4.70 -5.89 -19.67
N ARG A 27 -4.87 -4.59 -19.38
CA ARG A 27 -6.19 -4.01 -19.11
C ARG A 27 -6.92 -3.75 -20.43
N PHE A 28 -8.19 -4.17 -20.50
CA PHE A 28 -9.06 -3.86 -21.64
C PHE A 28 -9.02 -2.35 -21.96
N PRO A 29 -8.86 -1.95 -23.23
CA PRO A 29 -8.52 -0.56 -23.62
C PRO A 29 -9.59 0.49 -23.28
N ASN A 30 -10.77 0.08 -22.80
CA ASN A 30 -11.91 0.96 -22.53
C ASN A 30 -12.09 1.38 -21.07
N LYS A 31 -11.20 0.99 -20.13
CA LYS A 31 -11.24 1.49 -18.75
C LYS A 31 -10.03 2.36 -18.49
N LEU A 32 -10.26 3.67 -18.38
CA LEU A 32 -9.32 4.64 -17.79
C LEU A 32 -9.13 4.29 -16.31
N SER A 33 -8.34 3.28 -16.03
CA SER A 33 -8.00 2.87 -14.66
C SER A 33 -6.54 3.19 -14.43
N TYR A 34 -6.28 4.13 -13.52
CA TYR A 34 -4.92 4.45 -13.09
C TYR A 34 -4.27 3.20 -12.49
N ASN A 35 -2.95 3.08 -12.63
CA ASN A 35 -2.21 2.03 -11.95
C ASN A 35 -2.23 2.32 -10.44
N PRO A 36 -2.49 1.32 -9.58
CA PRO A 36 -2.44 1.53 -8.15
C PRO A 36 -0.99 1.79 -7.73
N LEU A 37 -0.82 2.83 -6.93
CA LEU A 37 0.42 3.30 -6.34
C LEU A 37 0.14 3.58 -4.87
N SER A 38 0.96 3.02 -3.99
CA SER A 38 0.94 3.30 -2.57
C SER A 38 2.32 3.66 -2.03
N LEU A 39 2.34 4.66 -1.14
CA LEU A 39 3.48 4.99 -0.30
C LEU A 39 3.09 4.79 1.15
N GLY A 40 3.97 4.18 1.93
CA GLY A 40 3.74 3.94 3.35
C GLY A 40 4.97 4.12 4.21
N VAL A 41 4.71 4.23 5.51
CA VAL A 41 5.71 4.23 6.56
C VAL A 41 5.29 3.25 7.65
N ASP A 42 6.24 2.41 8.03
CA ASP A 42 6.12 1.51 9.16
C ASP A 42 6.93 2.08 10.31
N ILE A 43 6.31 2.18 11.49
CA ILE A 43 6.90 2.74 12.71
C ILE A 43 6.76 1.71 13.82
N GLU A 44 7.89 1.21 14.31
CA GLU A 44 7.96 0.26 15.41
C GLU A 44 8.17 0.97 16.74
N THR A 45 7.25 0.78 17.68
CA THR A 45 7.35 1.33 19.03
C THR A 45 7.10 0.26 20.08
N GLY A 46 8.15 -0.18 20.79
CA GLY A 46 8.03 -0.91 22.06
C GLY A 46 6.96 -2.02 22.12
N GLY A 47 6.79 -2.80 21.04
CA GLY A 47 5.79 -3.87 20.95
C GLY A 47 4.59 -3.60 20.01
N HIS A 48 4.51 -2.40 19.43
CA HIS A 48 3.54 -2.04 18.40
C HIS A 48 4.25 -1.78 17.07
N VAL A 49 3.59 -2.13 15.98
CA VAL A 49 3.94 -1.66 14.64
C VAL A 49 2.77 -0.86 14.10
N PHE A 50 3.00 0.44 13.90
CA PHE A 50 2.08 1.35 13.23
C PHE A 50 2.46 1.39 11.76
N GLN A 51 1.54 1.01 10.88
CA GLN A 51 1.73 1.10 9.44
C GLN A 51 0.76 2.15 8.92
N LEU A 52 1.26 3.16 8.24
CA LEU A 52 0.47 4.21 7.61
C LEU A 52 0.73 4.13 6.11
N HIS A 53 -0.31 4.19 5.29
CA HIS A 53 -0.13 4.16 3.84
C HIS A 53 -1.14 5.06 3.12
N PHE A 54 -0.66 5.68 2.05
CA PHE A 54 -1.39 6.55 1.16
C PHE A 54 -1.47 5.86 -0.20
N SER A 55 -2.65 5.75 -0.79
CA SER A 55 -2.85 5.02 -2.05
C SER A 55 -3.94 5.65 -2.91
N ASN A 56 -3.82 5.57 -4.24
CA ASN A 56 -4.96 5.81 -5.14
C ASN A 56 -5.84 4.57 -5.37
N ALA A 57 -5.47 3.42 -4.82
CA ALA A 57 -6.22 2.19 -5.04
C ALA A 57 -7.63 2.27 -4.42
N VAL A 58 -8.65 1.74 -5.12
CA VAL A 58 -10.02 1.80 -4.59
C VAL A 58 -10.17 0.95 -3.32
N GLY A 59 -9.50 -0.19 -3.26
CA GLY A 59 -9.39 -1.04 -2.08
C GLY A 59 -7.97 -1.52 -1.84
N MET A 60 -7.64 -1.73 -0.56
CA MET A 60 -6.32 -2.15 -0.06
C MET A 60 -6.00 -3.63 -0.25
N ASN A 61 -6.90 -4.42 -0.87
CA ASN A 61 -6.62 -5.81 -1.23
C ASN A 61 -6.25 -5.91 -2.72
N GLU A 62 -5.41 -6.89 -3.06
CA GLU A 62 -4.88 -7.06 -4.42
C GLU A 62 -5.98 -7.14 -5.49
N ARG A 63 -7.11 -7.78 -5.18
CA ARG A 63 -8.24 -7.94 -6.11
C ARG A 63 -8.92 -6.61 -6.43
N SER A 64 -9.19 -5.78 -5.43
CA SER A 64 -9.84 -4.48 -5.60
C SER A 64 -8.87 -3.45 -6.18
N SER A 65 -7.58 -3.50 -5.83
CA SER A 65 -6.53 -2.68 -6.43
C SER A 65 -6.37 -2.89 -7.95
N LEU A 66 -6.63 -4.12 -8.42
CA LEU A 66 -6.48 -4.51 -9.82
C LEU A 66 -7.75 -4.32 -10.67
N LEU A 67 -8.93 -4.59 -10.11
CA LEU A 67 -10.20 -4.65 -10.85
C LEU A 67 -10.98 -3.33 -10.85
N ASP A 68 -10.78 -2.47 -9.85
CA ASP A 68 -11.53 -1.22 -9.72
C ASP A 68 -10.83 -0.04 -10.41
N ALA A 69 -11.62 0.97 -10.78
CA ALA A 69 -11.10 2.22 -11.35
C ALA A 69 -10.41 3.04 -10.27
N ASN A 70 -9.09 2.85 -10.13
CA ASN A 70 -8.26 3.62 -9.20
C ASN A 70 -8.39 5.12 -9.44
N SER A 71 -8.19 5.89 -8.37
CA SER A 71 -8.31 7.34 -8.39
C SER A 71 -7.10 8.03 -9.03
N ASN A 72 -7.24 9.30 -9.42
CA ASN A 72 -6.14 10.07 -9.99
C ASN A 72 -5.30 10.72 -8.88
N TRP A 73 -4.10 10.20 -8.66
CA TRP A 73 -3.15 10.71 -7.68
C TRP A 73 -2.71 12.17 -7.95
N LEU A 74 -2.56 12.56 -9.22
CA LEU A 74 -2.17 13.93 -9.61
C LEU A 74 -3.28 14.95 -9.36
N LYS A 75 -4.53 14.49 -9.20
CA LYS A 75 -5.66 15.33 -8.77
C LYS A 75 -5.84 15.35 -7.25
N GLY A 76 -4.92 14.72 -6.50
CA GLY A 76 -5.00 14.64 -5.04
C GLY A 76 -6.05 13.64 -4.53
N GLU A 77 -6.57 12.77 -5.38
CA GLU A 77 -7.52 11.72 -4.99
C GLU A 77 -6.75 10.57 -4.32
N ILE A 78 -6.39 10.78 -3.06
CA ILE A 78 -5.56 9.89 -2.24
C ILE A 78 -6.42 9.34 -1.10
N LYS A 79 -6.27 8.04 -0.84
CA LYS A 79 -6.85 7.34 0.30
C LYS A 79 -5.78 7.10 1.34
N LEU A 80 -6.11 7.33 2.60
CA LEU A 80 -5.27 6.99 3.75
C LEU A 80 -5.79 5.69 4.36
N GLY A 81 -4.89 4.76 4.60
CA GLY A 81 -5.14 3.58 5.41
C GLY A 81 -4.09 3.44 6.51
N PHE A 82 -4.45 2.68 7.54
CA PHE A 82 -3.55 2.37 8.64
C PHE A 82 -3.75 0.94 9.12
N ASN A 83 -2.68 0.33 9.60
CA ASN A 83 -2.72 -0.89 10.41
C ASN A 83 -1.97 -0.65 11.72
N LEU A 84 -2.44 -1.31 12.77
CA LEU A 84 -1.76 -1.35 14.06
C LEU A 84 -1.66 -2.82 14.47
N SER A 85 -0.45 -3.35 14.50
CA SER A 85 -0.19 -4.70 14.99
C SER A 85 0.52 -4.66 16.35
N ARG A 86 0.19 -5.63 17.21
CA ARG A 86 0.83 -5.82 18.51
C ARG A 86 1.16 -7.29 18.67
N VAL A 87 2.39 -7.59 19.08
CA VAL A 87 2.81 -8.95 19.42
C VAL A 87 2.57 -9.18 20.91
N PHE A 88 1.75 -10.18 21.23
CA PHE A 88 1.53 -10.61 22.61
C PHE A 88 2.40 -11.83 22.91
N GLN A 89 3.30 -11.73 23.88
CA GLN A 89 3.96 -12.89 24.45
C GLN A 89 3.05 -13.45 25.54
N LEU A 90 2.50 -14.65 25.31
CA LEU A 90 1.80 -15.41 26.33
C LEU A 90 2.86 -16.09 27.19
N TYR A 91 2.99 -15.67 28.44
CA TYR A 91 3.75 -16.42 29.45
C TYR A 91 2.90 -17.58 29.95
N ASN A 92 3.53 -18.73 30.21
CA ASN A 92 2.91 -19.93 30.77
C ASN A 92 2.96 -19.90 32.30
#